data_AF-A0A4D4KPI7-F1
#
_entry.id   AF-A0A4D4KPI7-F1
#
_cell.length_a   1.000
_cell.length_b   1.000
_cell.length_c   1.000
_cell.angle_alpha   90.00
_cell.angle_beta   90.00
_cell.angle_gamma   90.00
#
_symmetry.space_group_name_H-M   'P 1'
#
loop_
_entity.id
_entity.type
_entity.pdbx_description
1 polymer ?
#
loop_
_entity_poly.entity_id
_entity_poly.type
_entity_poly.pdbx_seq_one_letter_code
_entity_poly.pdbx_strand_id
1 'polypeptide(L)'
;MDDGTGRAAARPPAPLHHGALWVMGLLVAAAALRPGAGPEGVTATAERIADHPDRGAPRRPSPGSRVSATYGAPGARGEARAAFPHVRRALDALSRARTAGATETQARLDALLTVMSTFQDTGPLYRAGPPGLRRVEEGAYAVLEAGGTATAEGAALATLDAELRERGIAPRGSAALLAGALFLDGLPAPAGMAPAFTASALTAPAFTAPSGR
;
A
#
# COMPACT_ATOMS: atom_id res chain seq x y z
N MET A 1 49.61 -18.00 2.16
CA MET A 1 48.98 -16.93 1.36
C MET A 1 48.07 -17.62 0.37
N ASP A 2 46.81 -17.74 0.74
CA ASP A 2 45.72 -17.62 -0.22
C ASP A 2 44.46 -17.28 0.59
N ASP A 3 44.08 -16.02 0.47
CA ASP A 3 43.19 -15.32 1.36
C ASP A 3 41.82 -15.39 0.70
N GLY A 4 41.14 -16.53 0.87
CA GLY A 4 39.82 -16.84 0.33
C GLY A 4 38.71 -15.95 0.90
N THR A 5 38.79 -14.65 0.61
CA THR A 5 37.71 -13.69 0.87
C THR A 5 36.69 -13.82 -0.26
N GLY A 6 35.79 -14.79 -0.09
CA GLY A 6 34.55 -14.87 -0.86
C GLY A 6 33.73 -13.61 -0.65
N ARG A 7 33.95 -12.61 -1.51
CA ARG A 7 33.18 -11.38 -1.57
C ARG A 7 31.76 -11.77 -1.99
N ALA A 8 30.88 -11.96 -1.01
CA ALA A 8 29.45 -12.16 -1.24
C ALA A 8 28.96 -11.03 -2.15
N ALA A 9 28.65 -11.38 -3.39
CA ALA A 9 28.13 -10.43 -4.36
C ALA A 9 26.87 -9.80 -3.74
N ALA A 10 26.88 -8.48 -3.57
CA ALA A 10 25.74 -7.74 -3.06
C ALA A 10 24.53 -8.09 -3.93
N ARG A 11 23.49 -8.67 -3.30
CA ARG A 11 22.25 -9.01 -4.00
C ARG A 11 21.77 -7.74 -4.71
N PRO A 12 21.51 -7.78 -6.03
CA PRO A 12 21.04 -6.59 -6.73
C PRO A 12 19.81 -6.04 -5.99
N PRO A 13 19.67 -4.72 -5.88
CA PRO A 13 18.52 -4.12 -5.21
C PRO A 13 17.25 -4.72 -5.82
N ALA A 14 16.36 -5.20 -4.97
CA ALA A 14 15.09 -5.72 -5.44
C ALA A 14 14.43 -4.62 -6.29
N PRO A 15 13.92 -4.95 -7.49
CA PRO A 15 13.37 -3.95 -8.39
C PRO A 15 12.31 -3.14 -7.66
N LEU A 16 12.44 -1.80 -7.69
CA LEU A 16 11.50 -0.87 -7.08
C LEU A 16 10.08 -1.22 -7.52
N HIS A 17 9.22 -1.52 -6.56
CA HIS A 17 7.85 -1.87 -6.85
C HIS A 17 7.08 -0.58 -7.17
N HIS A 18 7.02 -0.21 -8.45
CA HIS A 18 6.35 1.00 -8.93
C HIS A 18 4.89 1.14 -8.42
N GLY A 19 4.21 0.01 -8.18
CA GLY A 19 2.87 0.02 -7.57
C GLY A 19 2.86 0.51 -6.12
N ALA A 20 3.86 0.15 -5.32
CA ALA A 20 3.97 0.60 -3.93
C ALA A 20 4.28 2.09 -3.85
N LEU A 21 5.19 2.58 -4.70
CA LEU A 21 5.52 4.01 -4.78
C LEU A 21 4.29 4.85 -5.17
N TRP A 22 3.46 4.33 -6.07
CA TRP A 22 2.25 5.01 -6.51
C TRP A 22 1.19 5.07 -5.40
N VAL A 23 0.89 3.94 -4.74
CA VAL A 23 -0.07 3.91 -3.60
C VAL A 23 0.40 4.83 -2.48
N MET A 24 1.66 4.73 -2.08
CA MET A 24 2.22 5.56 -1.01
C MET A 24 2.23 7.04 -1.37
N GLY A 25 2.71 7.41 -2.57
CA GLY A 25 2.72 8.79 -3.01
C GLY A 25 1.33 9.41 -3.04
N LEU A 26 0.32 8.65 -3.47
CA LEU A 26 -1.06 9.11 -3.50
C LEU A 26 -1.63 9.30 -2.09
N LEU A 27 -1.43 8.34 -1.18
CA LEU A 27 -1.90 8.43 0.21
C LEU A 27 -1.21 9.56 0.97
N VAL A 28 0.09 9.78 0.76
CA VAL A 28 0.84 10.90 1.33
C VAL A 28 0.29 12.23 0.81
N ALA A 29 0.06 12.36 -0.50
CA ALA A 29 -0.54 13.57 -1.07
C ALA A 29 -1.96 13.83 -0.50
N ALA A 30 -2.77 12.79 -0.37
CA ALA A 30 -4.10 12.88 0.20
C ALA A 30 -4.09 13.30 1.69
N ALA A 31 -3.18 12.75 2.48
CA ALA A 31 -2.99 13.12 3.89
C ALA A 31 -2.49 14.57 4.02
N ALA A 32 -1.58 15.01 3.15
CA ALA A 32 -1.09 16.39 3.14
C ALA A 32 -2.18 17.41 2.75
N LEU A 33 -3.10 17.04 1.86
CA LEU A 33 -4.22 17.89 1.45
C LEU A 33 -5.33 17.99 2.51
N ARG A 34 -5.41 17.03 3.44
CA ARG A 34 -6.31 17.09 4.60
C ARG A 34 -5.58 16.73 5.89
N PRO A 35 -4.76 17.65 6.44
CA PRO A 35 -4.09 17.42 7.71
C PRO A 35 -5.09 17.08 8.82
N GLY A 36 -4.77 16.06 9.61
CA GLY A 36 -5.63 15.58 10.70
C GLY A 36 -6.82 14.73 10.26
N ALA A 37 -7.02 14.45 8.97
CA ALA A 37 -8.03 13.49 8.55
C ALA A 37 -7.65 12.07 9.00
N GLY A 38 -8.61 11.34 9.56
CA GLY A 38 -8.47 9.91 9.80
C GLY A 38 -8.43 9.10 8.48
N PRO A 39 -8.20 7.79 8.55
CA PRO A 39 -8.02 6.93 7.37
C PRO A 39 -9.13 7.04 6.31
N GLU A 40 -10.39 7.11 6.73
CA GLU A 40 -11.53 7.32 5.82
C GLU A 40 -11.44 8.65 5.07
N GLY A 41 -11.03 9.70 5.77
CA GLY A 41 -10.91 11.03 5.19
C GLY A 41 -9.75 11.16 4.21
N VAL A 42 -8.66 10.45 4.46
CA VAL A 42 -7.49 10.36 3.56
C VAL A 42 -7.84 9.53 2.33
N THR A 43 -8.44 8.35 2.49
CA THR A 43 -8.82 7.48 1.37
C THR A 43 -9.84 8.13 0.44
N ALA A 44 -10.84 8.84 0.96
CA ALA A 44 -11.77 9.64 0.16
C ALA A 44 -11.07 10.81 -0.57
N THR A 45 -10.02 11.38 0.01
CA THR A 45 -9.24 12.42 -0.68
C THR A 45 -8.40 11.81 -1.80
N ALA A 46 -7.82 10.64 -1.58
CA ALA A 46 -7.05 9.91 -2.57
C ALA A 46 -7.91 9.47 -3.77
N GLU A 47 -9.16 9.08 -3.54
CA GLU A 47 -10.16 8.81 -4.57
C GLU A 47 -10.34 10.03 -5.50
N ARG A 48 -10.61 11.21 -4.93
CA ARG A 48 -10.75 12.46 -5.72
C ARG A 48 -9.51 12.79 -6.55
N ILE A 49 -8.31 12.51 -6.02
CA ILE A 49 -7.07 12.71 -6.77
C ILE A 49 -6.95 11.68 -7.90
N ALA A 50 -7.29 10.41 -7.64
CA ALA A 50 -7.22 9.33 -8.63
C ALA A 50 -8.26 9.45 -9.76
N ASP A 51 -9.38 10.11 -9.48
CA ASP A 51 -10.41 10.46 -10.46
C ASP A 51 -10.09 11.72 -11.25
N HIS A 52 -9.09 12.50 -10.83
CA HIS A 52 -8.73 13.71 -11.55
C HIS A 52 -8.13 13.37 -12.94
N PRO A 53 -8.70 13.89 -14.03
CA PRO A 53 -8.20 13.62 -15.37
C PRO A 53 -6.94 14.44 -15.67
N ASP A 54 -5.77 13.81 -15.57
CA ASP A 54 -4.51 14.41 -15.99
C ASP A 54 -4.29 14.24 -17.51
N ARG A 55 -4.57 15.31 -18.27
CA ARG A 55 -4.38 15.34 -19.73
C ARG A 55 -2.90 15.34 -20.14
N GLY A 56 -1.99 15.71 -19.24
CA GLY A 56 -0.54 15.73 -19.45
C GLY A 56 0.17 14.43 -19.07
N ALA A 57 -0.51 13.51 -18.39
CA ALA A 57 0.07 12.25 -17.95
C ALA A 57 0.57 11.40 -19.14
N PRO A 58 1.82 10.89 -19.09
CA PRO A 58 2.33 9.96 -20.10
C PRO A 58 1.43 8.72 -20.21
N ARG A 59 0.93 8.44 -21.43
CA ARG A 59 0.06 7.28 -21.71
C ARG A 59 0.81 5.95 -21.82
N ARG A 60 1.95 5.80 -21.13
CA ARG A 60 2.74 4.57 -21.18
C ARG A 60 2.15 3.54 -20.21
N PRO A 61 1.73 2.37 -20.69
CA PRO A 61 1.20 1.34 -19.81
C PRO A 61 2.33 0.76 -18.96
N SER A 62 2.10 0.66 -17.65
CA SER A 62 2.99 -0.05 -16.73
C SER A 62 2.78 -1.57 -16.87
N PRO A 63 3.73 -2.41 -16.42
CA PRO A 63 3.50 -3.86 -16.38
C PRO A 63 2.21 -4.22 -15.64
N GLY A 64 1.96 -3.58 -14.50
CA GLY A 64 0.73 -3.77 -13.72
C GLY A 64 -0.53 -3.34 -14.47
N SER A 65 -0.49 -2.23 -15.22
CA SER A 65 -1.66 -1.80 -16.00
C SER A 65 -1.93 -2.71 -17.20
N ARG A 66 -0.91 -3.32 -17.80
CA ARG A 66 -1.08 -4.34 -18.85
C ARG A 66 -1.76 -5.59 -18.30
N VAL A 67 -1.28 -6.09 -17.16
CA VAL A 67 -1.87 -7.25 -16.47
C VAL A 67 -3.32 -6.95 -16.06
N SER A 68 -3.57 -5.75 -15.51
CA SER A 68 -4.91 -5.27 -15.17
C SER A 68 -5.84 -5.29 -16.39
N ALA A 69 -5.37 -4.78 -17.54
CA ALA A 69 -6.14 -4.79 -18.78
C ALA A 69 -6.39 -6.21 -19.32
N THR A 70 -5.42 -7.13 -19.19
CA THR A 70 -5.54 -8.52 -19.64
C THR A 70 -6.54 -9.32 -18.81
N TYR A 71 -6.52 -9.17 -17.48
CA TYR A 71 -7.29 -10.02 -16.57
C TYR A 71 -8.50 -9.33 -15.93
N GLY A 72 -8.76 -8.06 -16.23
CA GLY A 72 -9.83 -7.28 -15.60
C GLY A 72 -9.57 -6.94 -14.12
N ALA A 73 -8.33 -7.09 -13.66
CA ALA A 73 -7.96 -6.76 -12.29
C ALA A 73 -7.99 -5.23 -12.08
N PRO A 74 -8.62 -4.70 -11.01
CA PRO A 74 -8.67 -3.26 -10.76
C PRO A 74 -7.28 -2.62 -10.63
N GLY A 75 -6.33 -3.37 -10.06
CA GLY A 75 -4.99 -2.91 -9.75
C GLY A 75 -4.99 -1.72 -8.77
N ALA A 76 -3.81 -1.12 -8.57
CA ALA A 76 -3.67 0.00 -7.63
C ALA A 76 -4.54 1.22 -7.98
N ARG A 77 -4.74 1.50 -9.26
CA ARG A 77 -5.59 2.62 -9.71
C ARG A 77 -7.06 2.36 -9.42
N GLY A 78 -7.55 1.15 -9.67
CA GLY A 78 -8.92 0.76 -9.34
C GLY A 78 -9.18 0.84 -7.84
N GLU A 79 -8.22 0.39 -7.01
CA GLU A 79 -8.28 0.58 -5.56
C GLU A 79 -8.43 2.04 -5.17
N ALA A 80 -7.58 2.92 -5.69
CA ALA A 80 -7.63 4.33 -5.34
C ALA A 80 -8.96 4.99 -5.72
N ARG A 81 -9.49 4.70 -6.91
CA ARG A 81 -10.80 5.18 -7.37
C ARG A 81 -11.99 4.62 -6.60
N ALA A 82 -11.77 3.57 -5.82
CA ALA A 82 -12.77 3.00 -4.91
C ALA A 82 -12.51 3.40 -3.44
N ALA A 83 -11.69 4.43 -3.21
CA ALA A 83 -11.25 4.85 -1.87
C ALA A 83 -10.57 3.73 -1.06
N PHE A 84 -9.75 2.92 -1.73
CA PHE A 84 -8.91 1.85 -1.16
C PHE A 84 -9.65 0.88 -0.22
N PRO A 85 -10.62 0.09 -0.73
CA PRO A 85 -11.38 -0.85 0.09
C PRO A 85 -10.48 -1.86 0.82
N HIS A 86 -9.39 -2.32 0.19
CA HIS A 86 -8.48 -3.29 0.83
C HIS A 86 -7.55 -2.67 1.87
N VAL A 87 -7.22 -1.38 1.75
CA VAL A 87 -6.51 -0.66 2.82
C VAL A 87 -7.39 -0.56 4.06
N ARG A 88 -8.68 -0.25 3.87
CA ARG A 88 -9.67 -0.22 4.96
C ARG A 88 -9.84 -1.60 5.61
N ARG A 89 -9.96 -2.67 4.81
CA ARG A 89 -10.00 -4.04 5.34
C ARG A 89 -8.74 -4.42 6.14
N ALA A 90 -7.56 -3.97 5.69
CA ALA A 90 -6.32 -4.20 6.42
C ALA A 90 -6.28 -3.45 7.75
N LEU A 91 -6.78 -2.21 7.81
CA LEU A 91 -6.94 -1.46 9.06
C LEU A 91 -7.88 -2.16 10.03
N ASP A 92 -9.02 -2.66 9.54
CA ASP A 92 -9.96 -3.44 10.36
C ASP A 92 -9.30 -4.72 10.89
N ALA A 93 -8.53 -5.42 10.05
CA ALA A 93 -7.79 -6.62 10.45
C ALA A 93 -6.73 -6.32 11.52
N LEU A 94 -5.97 -5.23 11.37
CA LEU A 94 -5.00 -4.77 12.38
C LEU A 94 -5.70 -4.50 13.72
N SER A 95 -6.80 -3.75 13.69
CA SER A 95 -7.58 -3.43 14.90
C SER A 95 -8.09 -4.70 15.59
N ARG A 96 -8.73 -5.61 14.84
CA ARG A 96 -9.25 -6.87 15.38
C ARG A 96 -8.15 -7.73 16.01
N ALA A 97 -7.01 -7.90 15.32
CA ALA A 97 -5.91 -8.71 15.83
C ALA A 97 -5.32 -8.12 17.12
N ARG A 98 -5.15 -6.80 17.20
CA ARG A 98 -4.69 -6.11 18.42
C ARG A 98 -5.66 -6.28 19.58
N THR A 99 -6.96 -6.13 19.33
CA THR A 99 -8.00 -6.36 20.36
C THR A 99 -8.02 -7.80 20.85
N ALA A 100 -7.67 -8.76 19.99
CA ALA A 100 -7.51 -10.17 20.35
C ALA A 100 -6.19 -10.48 21.10
N GLY A 101 -5.35 -9.48 21.37
CA GLY A 101 -4.08 -9.65 22.10
C GLY A 101 -2.91 -10.13 21.23
N ALA A 102 -3.04 -10.10 19.91
CA ALA A 102 -1.96 -10.46 19.00
C ALA A 102 -0.79 -9.47 19.10
N THR A 103 0.43 -9.96 18.90
CA THR A 103 1.61 -9.10 18.72
C THR A 103 1.46 -8.26 17.45
N GLU A 104 2.19 -7.14 17.37
CA GLU A 104 2.14 -6.27 16.19
C GLU A 104 2.59 -6.99 14.91
N THR A 105 3.55 -7.91 15.00
CA THR A 105 3.97 -8.75 13.85
C THR A 105 2.82 -9.63 13.37
N GLN A 106 2.09 -10.26 14.29
CA GLN A 106 0.94 -11.10 13.95
C GLN A 106 -0.19 -10.28 13.33
N ALA A 107 -0.53 -9.13 13.93
CA ALA A 107 -1.53 -8.23 13.38
C ALA A 107 -1.22 -7.79 11.94
N ARG A 108 0.05 -7.47 11.64
CA ARG A 108 0.49 -7.10 10.28
C ARG A 108 0.41 -8.25 9.30
N LEU A 109 0.76 -9.47 9.73
CA LEU A 109 0.67 -10.66 8.89
C LEU A 109 -0.79 -11.01 8.60
N ASP A 110 -1.67 -10.97 9.60
CA ASP A 110 -3.11 -11.23 9.43
C ASP A 110 -3.75 -10.17 8.51
N ALA A 111 -3.34 -8.91 8.63
CA ALA A 111 -3.76 -7.85 7.73
C ALA A 111 -3.28 -8.07 6.29
N LEU A 112 -2.03 -8.51 6.10
CA LEU A 112 -1.51 -8.87 4.77
C LEU A 112 -2.30 -10.04 4.16
N LEU A 113 -2.55 -11.09 4.94
CA LEU A 113 -3.31 -12.27 4.50
C LEU A 113 -4.76 -11.89 4.16
N THR A 114 -5.37 -10.98 4.91
CA THR A 114 -6.71 -10.44 4.62
C THR A 114 -6.76 -9.74 3.26
N VAL A 115 -5.72 -8.98 2.92
CA VAL A 115 -5.62 -8.36 1.59
C VAL A 115 -5.40 -9.44 0.52
N MET A 116 -4.46 -10.35 0.74
CA MET A 116 -4.11 -11.41 -0.22
C MET A 116 -5.29 -12.34 -0.55
N SER A 117 -6.23 -12.56 0.38
CA SER A 117 -7.38 -13.45 0.19
C SER A 117 -8.51 -12.85 -0.66
N THR A 118 -8.49 -11.54 -0.91
CA THR A 118 -9.60 -10.83 -1.58
C THR A 118 -9.16 -9.89 -2.70
N PHE A 119 -7.88 -9.50 -2.74
CA PHE A 119 -7.36 -8.57 -3.73
C PHE A 119 -6.81 -9.29 -4.96
N GLN A 120 -7.29 -8.89 -6.15
CA GLN A 120 -6.79 -9.38 -7.43
C GLN A 120 -5.40 -8.82 -7.76
N ASP A 121 -4.38 -9.40 -7.13
CA ASP A 121 -3.01 -8.92 -7.19
C ASP A 121 -2.39 -9.17 -8.58
N THR A 122 -1.96 -8.08 -9.22
CA THR A 122 -1.29 -8.13 -10.52
C THR A 122 0.07 -8.85 -10.49
N GLY A 123 0.71 -9.02 -9.33
CA GLY A 123 1.98 -9.75 -9.18
C GLY A 123 1.84 -11.25 -9.48
N PRO A 124 0.99 -11.98 -8.74
CA PRO A 124 0.65 -13.37 -9.05
C PRO A 124 0.08 -13.55 -10.46
N LEU A 125 -0.82 -12.67 -10.90
CA LEU A 125 -1.37 -12.70 -12.27
C LEU A 125 -0.29 -12.56 -13.34
N TYR A 126 0.69 -11.68 -13.13
CA TYR A 126 1.82 -11.52 -14.04
C TYR A 126 2.71 -12.77 -14.10
N ARG A 127 2.96 -13.39 -12.94
CA ARG A 127 3.90 -14.52 -12.84
C ARG A 127 3.30 -15.86 -13.29
N ALA A 128 2.07 -16.13 -12.89
CA ALA A 128 1.45 -17.45 -12.97
C ALA A 128 -0.02 -17.41 -13.40
N GLY A 129 -0.51 -16.26 -13.87
CA GLY A 129 -1.88 -16.09 -14.35
C GLY A 129 -2.95 -16.30 -13.27
N PRO A 130 -4.22 -16.50 -13.68
CA PRO A 130 -5.32 -16.74 -12.76
C PRO A 130 -5.11 -17.93 -11.80
N PRO A 131 -4.49 -19.07 -12.19
CA PRO A 131 -4.18 -20.14 -11.24
C PRO A 131 -3.22 -19.71 -10.13
N GLY A 132 -2.23 -18.86 -10.45
CA GLY A 132 -1.30 -18.31 -9.46
C GLY A 132 -1.99 -17.37 -8.47
N LEU A 133 -2.90 -16.52 -8.96
CA LEU A 133 -3.71 -15.66 -8.09
C LEU A 133 -4.60 -16.48 -7.16
N ARG A 134 -5.36 -17.45 -7.69
CA ARG A 134 -6.21 -18.31 -6.86
C ARG A 134 -5.44 -19.04 -5.77
N ARG A 135 -4.25 -19.57 -6.09
CA ARG A 135 -3.41 -20.23 -5.08
C ARG A 135 -3.02 -19.29 -3.94
N VAL A 136 -2.75 -18.01 -4.25
CA VAL A 136 -2.47 -16.98 -3.25
C VAL A 136 -3.71 -16.69 -2.40
N GLU A 137 -4.86 -16.50 -3.04
CA GLU A 137 -6.12 -16.18 -2.36
C GLU A 137 -6.56 -17.32 -1.42
N GLU A 138 -6.59 -18.55 -1.93
CA GLU A 138 -6.94 -19.77 -1.19
C GLU A 138 -5.94 -20.04 -0.06
N GLY A 139 -4.64 -19.84 -0.32
CA GLY A 139 -3.60 -20.03 0.68
C GLY A 139 -3.73 -19.03 1.82
N ALA A 140 -3.93 -17.76 1.50
CA ALA A 140 -4.10 -16.72 2.52
C ALA A 140 -5.37 -16.96 3.34
N TYR A 141 -6.47 -17.35 2.69
CA TYR A 141 -7.71 -17.72 3.36
C TYR A 141 -7.52 -18.92 4.31
N ALA A 142 -6.85 -19.98 3.86
CA ALA A 142 -6.58 -21.16 4.69
C ALA A 142 -5.74 -20.85 5.94
N VAL A 143 -4.77 -19.93 5.83
CA VAL A 143 -3.99 -19.47 7.01
C VAL A 143 -4.87 -18.70 7.99
N LEU A 144 -5.78 -17.84 7.50
CA LEU A 144 -6.71 -17.11 8.35
C LEU A 144 -7.71 -18.03 9.05
N GLU A 145 -8.28 -19.01 8.33
CA GLU A 145 -9.21 -20.00 8.90
C GLU A 145 -8.55 -20.91 9.94
N ALA A 146 -7.25 -21.16 9.83
CA ALA A 146 -6.49 -21.90 10.83
C ALA A 146 -6.25 -21.10 12.14
N GLY A 147 -6.87 -19.94 12.34
CA GLY A 147 -6.70 -19.12 13.55
C GLY A 147 -5.74 -17.94 13.39
N GLY A 148 -5.32 -17.64 12.16
CA GLY A 148 -4.38 -16.57 11.87
C GLY A 148 -2.97 -16.88 12.41
N THR A 149 -2.16 -15.84 12.60
CA THR A 149 -0.78 -16.01 13.10
C THR A 149 -0.67 -16.04 14.63
N ALA A 150 -1.79 -15.96 15.35
CA ALA A 150 -1.88 -15.85 16.80
C ALA A 150 -1.87 -17.20 17.56
N THR A 151 -2.20 -18.30 16.87
CA THR A 151 -2.12 -19.66 17.40
C THR A 151 -0.73 -20.27 17.07
N ALA A 152 -0.42 -21.52 17.44
CA ALA A 152 0.81 -22.25 17.06
C ALA A 152 1.08 -22.38 15.53
N GLU A 153 0.44 -21.56 14.69
CA GLU A 153 0.13 -21.74 13.27
C GLU A 153 1.09 -21.00 12.32
N GLY A 154 2.34 -20.83 12.74
CA GLY A 154 3.43 -20.49 11.81
C GLY A 154 3.58 -21.51 10.67
N ALA A 155 3.11 -22.75 10.85
CA ALA A 155 3.25 -23.85 9.88
C ALA A 155 2.45 -23.64 8.59
N ALA A 156 1.19 -23.18 8.67
CA ALA A 156 0.37 -22.93 7.48
C ALA A 156 0.93 -21.76 6.67
N LEU A 157 1.33 -20.67 7.35
CA LEU A 157 1.98 -19.53 6.73
C LEU A 157 3.35 -19.91 6.12
N ALA A 158 4.15 -20.71 6.83
CA ALA A 158 5.44 -21.19 6.33
C ALA A 158 5.28 -22.08 5.09
N THR A 159 4.25 -22.94 5.08
CA THR A 159 3.92 -23.77 3.92
C THR A 159 3.54 -22.90 2.72
N LEU A 160 2.65 -21.92 2.93
CA LEU A 160 2.28 -20.96 1.89
C LEU A 160 3.50 -20.18 1.37
N ASP A 161 4.33 -19.63 2.26
CA ASP A 161 5.52 -18.88 1.90
C ASP A 161 6.54 -19.75 1.11
N ALA A 162 6.76 -20.99 1.53
CA ALA A 162 7.62 -21.94 0.83
C ALA A 162 7.10 -22.21 -0.59
N GLU A 163 5.81 -22.49 -0.75
CA GLU A 163 5.20 -22.74 -2.05
C GLU A 163 5.25 -21.51 -2.98
N LEU A 164 4.98 -20.32 -2.45
CA LEU A 164 5.05 -19.08 -3.24
C LEU A 164 6.48 -18.81 -3.69
N ARG A 165 7.47 -19.06 -2.83
CA ARG A 165 8.90 -18.93 -3.18
C ARG A 165 9.33 -19.92 -4.26
N GLU A 166 8.95 -21.19 -4.12
CA GLU A 166 9.24 -22.23 -5.13
C GLU A 166 8.69 -21.85 -6.50
N ARG A 167 7.48 -21.29 -6.55
CA ARG A 167 6.83 -20.84 -7.78
C ARG A 167 7.32 -19.46 -8.26
N GLY A 168 8.11 -18.76 -7.45
CA GLY A 168 8.56 -17.39 -7.69
C GLY A 168 7.42 -16.37 -7.74
N ILE A 169 6.32 -16.65 -7.04
CA ILE A 169 5.15 -15.79 -6.93
C ILE A 169 5.35 -14.82 -5.77
N ALA A 170 5.13 -13.53 -6.02
CA ALA A 170 5.20 -12.50 -4.99
C ALA A 170 3.91 -11.65 -5.04
N PRO A 171 3.11 -11.60 -3.96
CA PRO A 171 1.89 -10.79 -3.87
C PRO A 171 2.24 -9.32 -3.59
N ARG A 172 2.88 -8.68 -4.57
CA ARG A 172 3.47 -7.35 -4.40
C ARG A 172 2.43 -6.23 -4.34
N GLY A 173 1.29 -6.38 -5.02
CA GLY A 173 0.19 -5.43 -4.91
C GLY A 173 -0.43 -5.46 -3.51
N SER A 174 -0.60 -6.66 -2.95
CA SER A 174 -1.09 -6.87 -1.59
C SER A 174 -0.16 -6.23 -0.56
N ALA A 175 1.16 -6.44 -0.70
CA ALA A 175 2.16 -5.81 0.13
C ALA A 175 2.14 -4.25 0.04
N ALA A 176 1.88 -3.70 -1.15
CA ALA A 176 1.73 -2.25 -1.33
C ALA A 176 0.50 -1.69 -0.60
N LEU A 177 -0.62 -2.42 -0.61
CA LEU A 177 -1.84 -2.02 0.11
C LEU A 177 -1.66 -2.15 1.62
N LEU A 178 -0.97 -3.19 2.11
CA LEU A 178 -0.58 -3.28 3.52
C LEU A 178 0.30 -2.08 3.92
N ALA A 179 1.29 -1.71 3.12
CA ALA A 179 2.12 -0.54 3.40
C ALA A 179 1.28 0.74 3.51
N GLY A 180 0.29 0.91 2.62
CA GLY A 180 -0.68 2.01 2.69
C GLY A 180 -1.51 1.98 3.98
N ALA A 181 -1.97 0.80 4.41
CA ALA A 181 -2.69 0.65 5.67
C ALA A 181 -1.84 1.00 6.88
N LEU A 182 -0.59 0.51 6.95
CA LEU A 182 0.33 0.82 8.04
C LEU A 182 0.71 2.31 8.08
N PHE A 183 0.80 2.96 6.92
CA PHE A 183 0.97 4.40 6.86
C PHE A 183 -0.22 5.14 7.49
N LEU A 184 -1.46 4.79 7.12
CA LEU A 184 -2.65 5.43 7.68
C LEU A 184 -2.86 5.12 9.17
N ASP A 185 -2.54 3.90 9.58
CA ASP A 185 -2.57 3.45 10.98
C ASP A 185 -1.57 4.21 11.87
N GLY A 186 -0.43 4.61 11.29
CA GLY A 186 0.59 5.42 11.97
C GLY A 186 0.33 6.92 11.94
N LEU A 187 -0.72 7.40 11.26
CA LEU A 187 -1.07 8.82 11.31
C LEU A 187 -1.62 9.17 12.69
N PRO A 188 -1.22 10.31 13.26
CA PRO A 188 -1.79 10.76 14.52
C PRO A 188 -3.31 10.90 14.35
N ALA A 189 -4.07 10.42 15.34
CA ALA A 189 -5.50 10.68 15.40
C ALA A 189 -5.74 12.19 15.25
N PRO A 190 -6.87 12.61 14.62
CA PRO A 190 -7.23 14.02 14.56
C PRO A 190 -7.12 14.60 15.97
N ALA A 191 -6.09 15.42 16.21
CA ALA A 191 -6.02 16.18 17.43
C ALA A 191 -7.29 17.01 17.45
N GLY A 192 -8.14 16.79 18.45
CA GLY A 192 -9.32 17.63 18.66
C GLY A 192 -8.87 19.09 18.59
N MET A 193 -9.39 19.80 17.59
CA MET A 193 -9.23 21.23 17.31
C MET A 193 -8.23 21.97 18.22
N ALA A 194 -6.95 22.00 17.86
CA ALA A 194 -6.05 23.07 18.31
C ALA A 194 -6.30 24.31 17.43
N PRO A 195 -6.29 25.54 17.98
CA PRO A 195 -6.86 26.69 17.31
C PRO A 195 -6.08 27.04 16.05
N ALA A 196 -6.82 27.53 15.06
CA ALA A 196 -6.31 28.01 13.79
C ALA A 196 -5.09 28.91 14.02
N PHE A 197 -3.99 28.60 13.32
CA PHE A 197 -2.92 29.56 13.15
C PHE A 197 -3.52 30.74 12.38
N THR A 198 -3.90 31.80 13.09
CA THR A 198 -4.32 33.05 12.47
C THR A 198 -3.12 33.59 11.71
N ALA A 199 -3.16 33.50 10.38
CA ALA A 199 -2.27 34.24 9.52
C ALA A 199 -2.60 35.73 9.69
N SER A 200 -1.91 36.40 10.63
CA SER A 200 -1.96 37.84 10.79
C SER A 200 -0.69 38.45 10.20
N ALA A 201 -0.91 39.26 9.15
CA ALA A 201 -0.06 40.31 8.60
C ALA A 201 1.31 39.93 8.03
N LEU A 202 1.32 39.45 6.77
CA LEU A 202 2.37 39.84 5.82
C LEU A 202 1.94 41.15 5.15
N THR A 203 2.35 42.26 5.76
CA THR A 203 2.35 43.57 5.10
C THR A 203 3.32 43.50 3.91
N ALA A 204 2.79 43.57 2.69
CA ALA A 204 3.60 43.72 1.49
C ALA A 204 4.29 45.09 1.49
N PRO A 205 5.58 45.20 1.13
CA PRO A 205 6.19 46.50 0.90
C PRO A 205 5.64 47.13 -0.39
N ALA A 206 5.29 48.40 -0.32
CA ALA A 206 4.86 49.19 -1.47
C ALA A 206 5.99 49.29 -2.51
N PHE A 207 5.71 48.84 -3.73
CA PHE A 207 6.57 49.04 -4.89
C PHE A 207 6.29 50.42 -5.48
N THR A 208 7.21 51.36 -5.28
CA THR A 208 7.17 52.68 -5.93
C THR A 208 7.85 52.58 -7.30
N ALA A 209 7.09 52.79 -8.38
CA ALA A 209 7.61 52.86 -9.74
C ALA A 209 8.39 54.18 -9.98
N PRO A 210 9.44 54.19 -10.80
CA PRO A 210 10.16 55.42 -11.15
C PRO A 210 9.39 56.22 -12.21
N SER A 211 9.14 57.49 -11.92
CA SER A 211 8.59 58.47 -12.85
C SER A 211 9.63 58.83 -13.91
N GLY A 212 9.36 58.54 -15.17
CA GLY A 212 10.17 58.98 -16.30
C GLY A 212 10.01 60.47 -16.59
N ARG A 213 11.14 61.14 -16.85
CA ARG A 213 11.33 62.15 -17.89
C ARG A 213 12.79 62.14 -18.31
#